data_AF-A0A418D9A8-F1
#
_entry.id   AF-A0A418D9A8-F1
#
_cell.length_a   1.000
_cell.length_b   1.000
_cell.length_c   1.000
_cell.angle_alpha   90.00
_cell.angle_beta   90.00
_cell.angle_gamma   90.00
#
_symmetry.space_group_name_H-M   'P 1'
#
loop_
_entity.id
_entity.type
_entity.pdbx_description
1 polymer ?
#
loop_
_entity_poly.entity_id
_entity_poly.type
_entity_poly.pdbx_seq_one_letter_code
_entity_poly.pdbx_strand_id
1 'polypeptide(L)'
;LFSDQRRNASIEAKTFCTLYRLSRTHLESVFAQHPEWKSKVLQIVARMYEAQEKVYRGRLASEATTRKMHDNPPPLHRSPHSKPPSGCSIHNLSSAFEDDHVRTVRVVPWAHRWRRHMLDVVTDMVFGCDIWFKFHVVETTSSREFYEHRYHYDSSGLTLDIVAILPLDYAFAAFTTHAYVWRLNRFLKLRQLTYAIGELQRFSMSYEMNRLKTLALYYYVIGYWTACAYFGLTTVVGFSSSWNSSLPIQYFNVRVCPVQPPTPICGTDISIQSTGHADVLFSIHQYARCFFYAANFYTGSGRVYEPVASLQFAFHSVLSVFGVFVMGYVIGEGSTLCIYLIQNEVDFKINQMHVMDFLSRKRVDVVLHSRIHKYMSYWWTFQNGVPYQTILDQLPRRIRGQANIDLARKSLSRFALRYIRPLVHHNTLMGGVDPIMHSIAHRLVYEGTLHLQTTPRYSSSSPSRSMGLEMVAWVGYPMGESVIVQGNIGHTMYFVSTGALMTVSTNPTFVSVRYDDSQYFGDDGLLDSTTRHYSVVTLRACDLLALSAVDFLAALHEHPRLLECCTVATGVALRMSKQNETKHNDPQGRQIPKPHVGRLVCDELVRKAADLKYLKV
;
A
#
# COMPACT_ATOMS: atom_id res chain seq x y z
N LEU A 1 6.57 26.28 19.00
CA LEU A 1 7.29 26.70 17.78
C LEU A 1 7.23 28.22 17.61
N PHE A 2 6.04 28.83 17.80
CA PHE A 2 5.81 30.27 17.70
C PHE A 2 5.88 31.04 19.04
N SER A 3 6.17 30.36 20.15
CA SER A 3 6.38 30.95 21.47
C SER A 3 7.62 30.34 22.14
N ASP A 4 8.27 31.12 23.00
CA ASP A 4 9.43 30.72 23.81
C ASP A 4 9.03 30.02 25.13
N GLN A 5 7.80 29.53 25.21
CA GLN A 5 7.32 28.82 26.40
C GLN A 5 7.88 27.39 26.46
N ARG A 6 8.13 26.91 27.69
CA ARG A 6 8.50 25.53 27.95
C ARG A 6 7.34 24.61 27.57
N ARG A 7 7.66 23.43 27.00
CA ARG A 7 6.64 22.42 26.66
C ARG A 7 5.97 21.93 27.94
N ASN A 8 4.64 21.88 27.92
CA ASN A 8 3.79 21.56 29.08
C ASN A 8 3.13 20.18 28.99
N ALA A 9 3.43 19.39 27.96
CA ALA A 9 2.90 18.05 27.77
C ALA A 9 3.94 17.12 27.14
N SER A 10 3.92 15.86 27.56
CA SER A 10 4.60 14.74 26.90
C SER A 10 3.59 14.00 26.01
N ILE A 11 4.09 13.44 24.90
CA ILE A 11 3.30 12.61 24.00
C ILE A 11 4.07 11.30 23.84
N GLU A 12 3.39 10.19 24.08
CA GLU A 12 3.93 8.84 23.92
C GLU A 12 3.25 8.17 22.72
N ALA A 13 4.04 7.59 21.83
CA ALA A 13 3.52 6.86 20.68
C ALA A 13 3.07 5.47 21.14
N LYS A 14 1.77 5.18 21.01
CA LYS A 14 1.21 3.84 21.33
C LYS A 14 1.47 2.81 20.22
N THR A 15 1.85 3.27 19.03
CA THR A 15 2.11 2.46 17.83
C THR A 15 3.20 3.12 16.97
N PHE A 16 3.67 2.45 15.91
CA PHE A 16 4.64 3.02 14.99
C PHE A 16 4.09 4.27 14.28
N CYS A 17 4.84 5.38 14.32
CA CYS A 17 4.46 6.64 13.69
C CYS A 17 5.67 7.28 13.02
N THR A 18 5.56 7.65 11.75
CA THR A 18 6.55 8.50 11.06
C THR A 18 6.27 9.96 11.39
N LEU A 19 7.22 10.62 12.06
CA LEU A 19 7.10 12.01 12.49
C LEU A 19 8.00 12.92 11.64
N TYR A 20 7.40 13.91 10.98
CA TYR A 20 8.14 14.98 10.31
C TYR A 20 8.44 16.10 11.30
N ARG A 21 9.73 16.47 11.43
CA ARG A 21 10.18 17.52 12.34
C ARG A 21 10.45 18.82 11.57
N LEU A 22 9.71 19.87 11.90
CA LEU A 22 10.05 21.23 11.50
C LEU A 22 10.86 21.91 12.62
N SER A 23 12.11 22.29 12.32
CA SER A 23 12.92 23.08 13.26
C SER A 23 12.47 24.53 13.26
N ARG A 24 12.62 25.22 14.41
CA ARG A 24 12.35 26.65 14.51
C ARG A 24 13.24 27.46 13.56
N THR A 25 14.49 27.06 13.38
CA THR A 25 15.45 27.68 12.46
C THR A 25 15.01 27.59 10.99
N HIS A 26 14.47 26.44 10.56
CA HIS A 26 13.95 26.30 9.20
C HIS A 26 12.68 27.12 9.00
N LEU A 27 11.78 27.15 9.98
CA LEU A 27 10.59 28.01 9.91
C LEU A 27 10.98 29.50 9.84
N GLU A 28 11.98 29.92 10.61
CA GLU A 28 12.49 31.30 10.58
C GLU A 28 13.09 31.68 9.22
N SER A 29 13.75 30.73 8.54
CA SER A 29 14.23 30.95 7.16
C SER A 29 13.10 31.16 6.15
N VAL A 30 11.98 30.45 6.30
CA VAL A 30 10.78 30.63 5.44
C VAL A 30 10.11 31.97 5.76
N PHE A 31 10.05 32.35 7.03
CA PHE A 31 9.55 33.66 7.46
C PHE A 31 10.44 34.83 7.01
N ALA A 32 11.73 34.61 6.82
CA ALA A 32 12.64 35.60 6.25
C ALA A 32 12.35 35.85 4.76
N GLN A 33 11.93 34.81 4.03
CA GLN A 33 11.55 34.91 2.61
C GLN A 33 10.15 35.49 2.40
N HIS A 34 9.24 35.35 3.38
CA HIS A 34 7.86 35.83 3.29
C HIS A 34 7.43 36.64 4.54
N PRO A 35 7.85 37.91 4.65
CA PRO A 35 7.64 38.75 5.84
C PRO A 35 6.17 39.15 6.06
N GLU A 36 5.40 39.38 4.99
CA GLU A 36 3.96 39.69 5.10
C GLU A 36 3.17 38.52 5.68
N TRP A 37 3.55 37.30 5.28
CA TRP A 37 2.94 36.08 5.77
C TRP A 37 3.29 35.84 7.25
N LYS A 38 4.55 36.08 7.64
CA LYS A 38 4.99 36.04 9.05
C LYS A 38 4.10 36.91 9.94
N SER A 39 3.81 38.14 9.52
CA SER A 39 2.97 39.07 10.30
C SER A 39 1.55 38.53 10.51
N LYS A 40 0.91 38.03 9.44
CA LYS A 40 -0.42 37.42 9.51
C LYS A 40 -0.44 36.18 10.42
N VAL A 41 0.56 35.31 10.29
CA VAL A 41 0.66 34.08 11.10
C VAL A 41 0.83 34.43 12.59
N LEU A 42 1.70 35.38 12.93
CA LEU A 42 1.90 35.79 14.32
C LEU A 42 0.64 36.44 14.93
N GLN A 43 -0.13 37.21 14.16
CA GLN A 43 -1.43 37.75 14.62
C GLN A 43 -2.45 36.64 14.90
N ILE A 44 -2.57 35.65 14.01
CA ILE A 44 -3.48 34.51 14.20
C ILE A 44 -3.07 33.71 15.44
N VAL A 45 -1.78 33.43 15.58
CA VAL A 45 -1.22 32.69 16.71
C VAL A 45 -1.47 33.44 18.03
N ALA A 46 -1.30 34.76 18.07
CA ALA A 46 -1.60 35.56 19.26
C ALA A 46 -3.08 35.44 19.68
N ARG A 47 -4.01 35.56 18.73
CA ARG A 47 -5.46 35.36 19.00
C ARG A 47 -5.77 33.96 19.50
N MET A 48 -5.10 32.93 18.97
CA MET A 48 -5.28 31.55 19.42
C MET A 48 -4.79 31.35 20.87
N TYR A 49 -3.65 31.93 21.25
CA TYR A 49 -3.15 31.85 22.62
C TYR A 49 -4.08 32.56 23.62
N GLU A 50 -4.60 33.74 23.27
CA GLU A 50 -5.59 34.44 24.11
C GLU A 50 -6.89 33.63 24.29
N ALA A 51 -7.37 32.99 23.22
CA ALA A 51 -8.55 32.13 23.28
C ALA A 51 -8.31 30.90 24.17
N GLN A 52 -7.13 30.26 24.06
CA GLN A 52 -6.77 29.13 24.92
C GLN A 52 -6.65 29.52 26.40
N GLU A 53 -6.08 30.70 26.70
CA GLU A 53 -5.96 31.16 28.08
C GLU A 53 -7.34 31.41 28.72
N LYS A 54 -8.29 31.97 27.97
CA LYS A 54 -9.68 32.14 28.42
C LYS A 54 -10.36 30.81 28.74
N VAL A 55 -10.20 29.80 27.87
CA VAL A 55 -10.75 28.45 28.10
C VAL A 55 -10.12 27.79 29.33
N TYR A 56 -8.80 27.92 29.50
CA TYR A 56 -8.09 27.37 30.65
C TYR A 56 -8.53 28.03 31.96
N ARG A 57 -8.65 29.37 31.99
CA ARG A 57 -9.21 30.09 33.15
C ARG A 57 -10.66 29.70 33.43
N GLY A 58 -11.47 29.46 32.40
CA GLY A 58 -12.84 28.97 32.53
C GLY A 58 -12.93 27.59 33.18
N ARG A 59 -12.05 26.66 32.79
CA ARG A 59 -11.96 25.32 33.43
C ARG A 59 -11.51 25.41 34.89
N LEU A 60 -10.50 26.21 35.20
CA LEU A 60 -10.04 26.42 36.58
C LEU A 60 -11.13 27.05 37.46
N ALA A 61 -11.92 27.98 36.93
CA ALA A 61 -13.07 28.55 37.62
C ALA A 61 -14.16 27.50 37.89
N SER A 62 -14.47 26.66 36.89
CA SER A 62 -15.42 25.55 37.05
C SER A 62 -14.95 24.54 38.10
N GLU A 63 -13.67 24.15 38.07
CA GLU A 63 -13.09 23.21 39.04
C GLU A 63 -13.07 23.77 40.46
N ALA A 64 -12.80 25.07 40.62
CA ALA A 64 -12.87 25.75 41.91
C ALA A 64 -14.31 25.85 42.46
N THR A 65 -15.31 26.04 41.60
CA THR A 65 -16.73 26.05 42.01
C THR A 65 -17.19 24.65 42.44
N THR A 66 -16.79 23.58 41.74
CA THR A 66 -17.06 22.20 42.17
C THR A 66 -16.37 21.82 43.47
N ARG A 67 -15.16 22.33 43.75
CA ARG A 67 -14.50 22.11 45.05
C ARG A 67 -15.20 22.84 46.20
N LYS A 68 -15.64 24.09 46.00
CA LYS A 68 -16.41 24.83 47.00
C LYS A 68 -17.75 24.17 47.36
N MET A 69 -18.34 23.43 46.43
CA MET A 69 -19.59 22.68 46.66
C MET A 69 -19.37 21.36 47.42
N HIS A 70 -18.14 20.86 47.44
CA HIS A 70 -17.78 19.66 48.20
C HIS A 70 -17.45 19.96 49.67
N ASP A 71 -16.99 21.18 49.98
CA ASP A 71 -16.53 21.58 51.32
C ASP A 71 -17.64 22.13 52.24
N ASN A 72 -18.83 22.47 51.72
CA ASN A 72 -19.96 22.98 52.53
C ASN A 72 -21.31 22.41 52.07
N PRO A 73 -21.87 21.38 52.75
CA PRO A 73 -23.23 20.92 52.48
C PRO A 73 -24.27 21.86 53.13
N PRO A 74 -25.40 22.18 52.45
CA PRO A 74 -26.52 22.91 53.06
C PRO A 74 -27.35 22.02 54.00
N PRO A 75 -28.10 22.60 54.96
CA PRO A 75 -28.74 21.84 56.03
C PRO A 75 -29.97 21.05 55.58
N LEU A 76 -30.16 19.88 56.19
CA LEU A 76 -31.32 19.00 56.04
C LEU A 76 -32.58 19.64 56.63
N HIS A 77 -33.53 20.01 55.76
CA HIS A 77 -34.91 20.28 56.16
C HIS A 77 -35.81 19.07 55.87
N ARG A 78 -36.64 18.74 56.86
CA ARG A 78 -37.58 17.60 56.90
C ARG A 78 -38.97 17.95 56.35
N SER A 79 -39.66 16.88 55.92
CA SER A 79 -41.14 16.66 55.83
C SER A 79 -41.79 16.87 54.44
N PRO A 80 -43.02 16.37 54.19
CA PRO A 80 -43.67 15.13 54.63
C PRO A 80 -44.28 14.32 53.46
N HIS A 81 -44.83 13.15 53.78
CA HIS A 81 -45.61 12.25 52.94
C HIS A 81 -46.76 12.91 52.15
N SER A 82 -46.98 12.49 50.89
CA SER A 82 -48.32 12.32 50.31
C SER A 82 -48.32 11.37 49.08
N LYS A 83 -49.48 10.75 48.85
CA LYS A 83 -49.83 9.62 47.96
C LYS A 83 -49.69 9.91 46.45
N PRO A 84 -49.73 8.88 45.57
CA PRO A 84 -49.53 9.04 44.14
C PRO A 84 -50.81 9.49 43.42
N PRO A 85 -50.71 10.26 42.32
CA PRO A 85 -51.77 10.32 41.34
C PRO A 85 -51.40 9.58 40.05
N SER A 86 -52.44 8.95 39.55
CA SER A 86 -52.66 8.45 38.20
C SER A 86 -52.33 9.44 37.08
N GLY A 87 -51.88 8.85 35.96
CA GLY A 87 -51.85 9.27 34.56
C GLY A 87 -52.18 10.71 34.15
N CYS A 88 -51.37 11.25 33.24
CA CYS A 88 -51.89 12.11 32.17
C CYS A 88 -50.98 12.14 30.94
N SER A 89 -51.64 12.18 29.78
CA SER A 89 -51.11 12.21 28.42
C SER A 89 -50.29 13.45 28.10
N ILE A 90 -49.34 13.26 27.18
CA ILE A 90 -48.61 14.34 26.51
C ILE A 90 -49.44 14.83 25.32
N HIS A 91 -50.02 16.02 25.46
CA HIS A 91 -50.39 16.86 24.34
C HIS A 91 -49.61 18.18 24.44
N ASN A 92 -49.22 18.66 23.26
CA ASN A 92 -48.83 20.03 22.92
C ASN A 92 -47.39 20.47 23.21
N LEU A 93 -46.58 20.37 22.15
CA LEU A 93 -45.53 21.34 21.84
C LEU A 93 -45.41 21.46 20.31
N SER A 94 -46.36 22.17 19.70
CA SER A 94 -46.20 22.73 18.36
C SER A 94 -47.09 23.96 18.22
N SER A 95 -46.53 25.14 18.47
CA SER A 95 -47.12 26.41 18.06
C SER A 95 -45.99 27.42 17.83
N ALA A 96 -45.47 27.47 16.61
CA ALA A 96 -44.77 28.62 16.04
C ALA A 96 -44.39 28.33 14.58
N PHE A 97 -45.35 28.46 13.67
CA PHE A 97 -45.21 29.26 12.44
C PHE A 97 -46.51 29.15 11.64
N GLU A 98 -47.05 30.32 11.32
CA GLU A 98 -48.38 30.57 10.78
C GLU A 98 -48.31 30.80 9.26
N ASP A 99 -49.42 30.45 8.60
CA ASP A 99 -49.85 30.76 7.24
C ASP A 99 -48.97 30.40 6.03
N ASP A 100 -49.45 29.43 5.23
CA ASP A 100 -49.67 29.69 3.81
C ASP A 100 -50.59 28.65 3.11
N HIS A 101 -51.32 29.14 2.11
CA HIS A 101 -52.40 28.54 1.35
C HIS A 101 -52.39 27.01 1.08
N VAL A 102 -53.49 26.36 1.45
CA VAL A 102 -53.88 25.01 1.02
C VAL A 102 -54.17 24.99 -0.49
N ARG A 103 -53.22 24.51 -1.29
CA ARG A 103 -53.51 23.97 -2.64
C ARG A 103 -53.60 22.45 -2.56
N THR A 104 -54.78 21.92 -2.86
CA THR A 104 -55.02 20.50 -3.05
C THR A 104 -54.31 20.02 -4.32
N VAL A 105 -53.07 19.52 -4.18
CA VAL A 105 -52.43 18.77 -5.27
C VAL A 105 -53.00 17.37 -5.25
N ARG A 106 -53.92 17.10 -6.19
CA ARG A 106 -54.31 15.74 -6.57
C ARG A 106 -53.02 15.05 -7.05
N VAL A 107 -52.41 14.20 -6.22
CA VAL A 107 -51.25 13.40 -6.64
C VAL A 107 -51.77 12.36 -7.62
N VAL A 108 -51.58 12.62 -8.90
CA VAL A 108 -52.20 11.79 -9.91
C VAL A 108 -51.40 10.48 -10.07
N PRO A 109 -52.04 9.30 -10.00
CA PRO A 109 -51.36 8.00 -9.99
C PRO A 109 -50.46 7.74 -11.22
N TRP A 110 -50.66 8.51 -12.30
CA TRP A 110 -49.85 8.43 -13.49
C TRP A 110 -48.41 8.91 -13.28
N ALA A 111 -48.14 9.96 -12.50
CA ALA A 111 -46.80 10.56 -12.41
C ALA A 111 -45.73 9.60 -11.85
N HIS A 112 -46.07 8.74 -10.89
CA HIS A 112 -45.18 7.68 -10.37
C HIS A 112 -45.08 6.47 -11.31
N ARG A 113 -46.08 6.23 -12.16
CA ARG A 113 -46.04 5.20 -13.20
C ARG A 113 -45.05 5.60 -14.31
N TRP A 114 -45.16 6.84 -14.82
CA TRP A 114 -44.24 7.38 -15.83
C TRP A 114 -42.78 7.39 -15.37
N ARG A 115 -42.49 7.81 -14.12
CA ARG A 115 -41.12 7.83 -13.58
C ARG A 115 -40.44 6.45 -13.53
N ARG A 116 -41.18 5.38 -13.23
CA ARG A 116 -40.65 4.00 -13.22
C ARG A 116 -40.39 3.49 -14.64
N HIS A 117 -41.32 3.74 -15.56
CA HIS A 117 -41.14 3.37 -16.97
C HIS A 117 -39.98 4.12 -17.63
N MET A 118 -39.70 5.37 -17.25
CA MET A 118 -38.55 6.11 -17.78
C MET A 118 -37.21 5.47 -17.40
N LEU A 119 -37.05 5.05 -16.13
CA LEU A 119 -35.82 4.36 -15.70
C LEU A 119 -35.65 3.01 -16.41
N ASP A 120 -36.74 2.26 -16.58
CA ASP A 120 -36.72 0.99 -17.32
C ASP A 120 -36.28 1.21 -18.78
N VAL A 121 -36.84 2.20 -19.47
CA VAL A 121 -36.47 2.55 -20.86
C VAL A 121 -35.01 2.98 -20.96
N VAL A 122 -34.52 3.77 -19.99
CA VAL A 122 -33.10 4.17 -19.95
C VAL A 122 -32.21 2.95 -19.76
N THR A 123 -32.57 1.99 -18.91
CA THR A 123 -31.77 0.75 -18.74
C THR A 123 -31.76 -0.12 -19.98
N ASP A 124 -32.88 -0.24 -20.69
CA ASP A 124 -32.95 -0.99 -21.96
C ASP A 124 -32.12 -0.30 -23.06
N MET A 125 -32.15 1.04 -23.11
CA MET A 125 -31.30 1.82 -24.00
C MET A 125 -29.81 1.59 -23.70
N VAL A 126 -29.40 1.60 -22.43
CA VAL A 126 -28.01 1.30 -22.03
C VAL A 126 -27.60 -0.11 -22.47
N PHE A 127 -28.50 -1.09 -22.39
CA PHE A 127 -28.22 -2.44 -22.88
C PHE A 127 -28.07 -2.50 -24.39
N GLY A 128 -28.89 -1.76 -25.14
CA GLY A 128 -28.74 -1.62 -26.58
C GLY A 128 -27.42 -0.94 -26.97
N CYS A 129 -27.05 0.13 -26.26
CA CYS A 129 -25.76 0.81 -26.45
C CYS A 129 -24.58 -0.13 -26.15
N ASP A 130 -24.62 -0.92 -25.07
CA ASP A 130 -23.58 -1.90 -24.74
C ASP A 130 -23.40 -2.96 -25.84
N ILE A 131 -24.50 -3.47 -26.43
CA ILE A 131 -24.44 -4.38 -27.58
C ILE A 131 -23.81 -3.66 -28.79
N TRP A 132 -24.24 -2.43 -29.08
CA TRP A 132 -23.69 -1.63 -30.17
C TRP A 132 -22.18 -1.38 -30.00
N PHE A 133 -21.74 -1.03 -28.80
CA PHE A 133 -20.32 -0.86 -28.48
C PHE A 133 -19.54 -2.16 -28.67
N LYS A 134 -20.05 -3.30 -28.17
CA LYS A 134 -19.41 -4.62 -28.37
C LYS A 134 -19.22 -4.97 -29.86
N PHE A 135 -20.13 -4.54 -30.73
CA PHE A 135 -20.00 -4.70 -32.19
C PHE A 135 -19.03 -3.71 -32.84
N HIS A 136 -18.86 -2.51 -32.29
CA HIS A 136 -18.06 -1.42 -32.88
C HIS A 136 -16.69 -1.23 -32.22
N VAL A 137 -16.32 -2.05 -31.23
CA VAL A 137 -14.99 -2.02 -30.62
C VAL A 137 -13.97 -2.45 -31.68
N VAL A 138 -13.17 -1.50 -32.16
CA VAL A 138 -12.05 -1.74 -33.06
C VAL A 138 -10.80 -2.01 -32.24
N GLU A 139 -10.18 -3.17 -32.44
CA GLU A 139 -8.93 -3.54 -31.78
C GLU A 139 -7.82 -2.55 -32.17
N THR A 140 -7.28 -1.83 -31.16
CA THR A 140 -6.08 -0.99 -31.33
C THR A 140 -4.84 -1.83 -31.04
N THR A 141 -3.70 -1.52 -31.67
CA THR A 141 -2.43 -2.25 -31.45
C THR A 141 -2.05 -2.35 -29.97
N SER A 142 -2.29 -1.30 -29.17
CA SER A 142 -2.07 -1.31 -27.72
C SER A 142 -3.00 -2.26 -26.97
N SER A 143 -4.25 -2.44 -27.40
CA SER A 143 -5.17 -3.41 -26.74
C SER A 143 -4.75 -4.86 -26.98
N ARG A 144 -4.09 -5.16 -28.10
CA ARG A 144 -3.63 -6.52 -28.45
C ARG A 144 -2.42 -6.99 -27.64
N GLU A 145 -1.66 -6.08 -27.04
CA GLU A 145 -0.58 -6.42 -26.09
C GLU A 145 -1.14 -7.01 -24.79
N PHE A 146 -2.40 -6.68 -24.45
CA PHE A 146 -3.04 -7.07 -23.20
C PHE A 146 -4.01 -8.25 -23.34
N TYR A 147 -4.49 -8.54 -24.56
CA TYR A 147 -5.42 -9.63 -24.82
C TYR A 147 -4.85 -10.52 -25.95
N GLU A 148 -4.40 -11.73 -25.61
CA GLU A 148 -3.89 -12.70 -26.58
C GLU A 148 -4.98 -13.25 -27.51
N HIS A 149 -6.24 -13.18 -27.08
CA HIS A 149 -7.37 -13.70 -27.83
C HIS A 149 -8.03 -12.59 -28.66
N ARG A 150 -8.24 -12.88 -29.95
CA ARG A 150 -9.08 -12.06 -30.84
C ARG A 150 -10.47 -11.95 -30.20
N TYR A 151 -11.00 -10.73 -30.07
CA TYR A 151 -12.37 -10.53 -29.60
C TYR A 151 -13.34 -10.97 -30.71
N HIS A 152 -13.51 -12.28 -30.89
CA HIS A 152 -14.64 -12.79 -31.64
C HIS A 152 -15.82 -12.84 -30.68
N TYR A 153 -16.80 -11.97 -30.93
CA TYR A 153 -18.02 -11.98 -30.15
C TYR A 153 -18.70 -13.34 -30.35
N ASP A 154 -18.63 -14.20 -29.34
CA ASP A 154 -19.16 -15.55 -29.42
C ASP A 154 -20.65 -15.50 -29.76
N SER A 155 -21.07 -16.27 -30.75
CA SER A 155 -22.47 -16.34 -31.20
C SER A 155 -23.39 -16.72 -30.03
N SER A 156 -22.90 -17.52 -29.08
CA SER A 156 -23.64 -17.85 -27.87
C SER A 156 -23.87 -16.61 -26.98
N GLY A 157 -22.86 -15.75 -26.83
CA GLY A 157 -22.94 -14.50 -26.08
C GLY A 157 -23.90 -13.49 -26.71
N LEU A 158 -23.91 -13.39 -28.05
CA LEU A 158 -24.84 -12.55 -28.80
C LEU A 158 -26.29 -12.94 -28.55
N THR A 159 -26.59 -14.23 -28.68
CA THR A 159 -27.96 -14.72 -28.52
C THR A 159 -28.50 -14.44 -27.12
N LEU A 160 -27.67 -14.61 -26.08
CA LEU A 160 -28.05 -14.32 -24.71
C LEU A 160 -28.25 -12.81 -24.46
N ASP A 161 -27.40 -11.95 -25.04
CA ASP A 161 -27.52 -10.50 -24.91
C ASP A 161 -28.78 -9.97 -25.64
N ILE A 162 -29.16 -10.57 -26.78
CA ILE A 162 -30.42 -10.27 -27.50
C ILE A 162 -31.65 -10.72 -26.70
N VAL A 163 -31.61 -11.92 -26.10
CA VAL A 163 -32.74 -12.43 -25.29
C VAL A 163 -32.94 -11.57 -24.03
N ALA A 164 -31.86 -11.01 -23.47
CA ALA A 164 -31.91 -10.16 -22.28
C ALA A 164 -32.56 -8.79 -22.52
N ILE A 165 -32.51 -8.25 -23.75
CA ILE A 165 -33.10 -6.94 -24.08
C ILE A 165 -34.57 -7.04 -24.54
N LEU A 166 -35.09 -8.25 -24.76
CA LEU A 166 -36.43 -8.43 -25.31
C LEU A 166 -37.49 -7.85 -24.35
N PRO A 167 -38.33 -6.89 -24.78
CA PRO A 167 -39.30 -6.18 -23.93
C PRO A 167 -40.54 -7.04 -23.63
N LEU A 168 -40.35 -8.26 -23.13
CA LEU A 168 -41.41 -9.23 -22.83
C LEU A 168 -42.46 -8.66 -21.87
N ASP A 169 -42.04 -7.85 -20.91
CA ASP A 169 -42.96 -7.22 -19.97
C ASP A 169 -43.93 -6.24 -20.64
N TYR A 170 -43.47 -5.43 -21.60
CA TYR A 170 -44.35 -4.51 -22.33
C TYR A 170 -45.33 -5.26 -23.24
N ALA A 171 -44.91 -6.38 -23.81
CA ALA A 171 -45.75 -7.23 -24.65
C ALA A 171 -46.82 -7.98 -23.85
N PHE A 172 -46.49 -8.50 -22.67
CA PHE A 172 -47.39 -9.30 -21.83
C PHE A 172 -48.08 -8.52 -20.71
N ALA A 173 -47.80 -7.22 -20.57
CA ALA A 173 -48.48 -6.31 -19.63
C ALA A 173 -50.00 -6.23 -19.87
N ALA A 174 -50.45 -6.43 -21.11
CA ALA A 174 -51.87 -6.43 -21.46
C ALA A 174 -52.60 -7.73 -21.07
N PHE A 175 -51.87 -8.84 -20.91
CA PHE A 175 -52.44 -10.18 -20.71
C PHE A 175 -52.37 -10.68 -19.26
N THR A 176 -51.47 -10.15 -18.42
CA THR A 176 -51.24 -10.72 -17.07
C THR A 176 -51.13 -9.64 -15.98
N THR A 177 -51.74 -9.91 -14.82
CA THR A 177 -51.64 -9.05 -13.61
C THR A 177 -50.27 -9.09 -12.93
N HIS A 178 -49.45 -10.10 -13.25
CA HIS A 178 -48.09 -10.31 -12.73
C HIS A 178 -47.01 -10.12 -13.81
N ALA A 179 -47.17 -9.12 -14.68
CA ALA A 179 -46.26 -8.83 -15.79
C ALA A 179 -44.78 -8.70 -15.35
N TYR A 180 -44.54 -8.24 -14.12
CA TYR A 180 -43.19 -8.07 -13.53
C TYR A 180 -42.33 -9.33 -13.51
N VAL A 181 -42.90 -10.54 -13.55
CA VAL A 181 -42.14 -11.81 -13.56
C VAL A 181 -41.45 -12.04 -14.91
N TRP A 182 -42.01 -11.51 -16.00
CA TRP A 182 -41.41 -11.63 -17.33
C TRP A 182 -40.15 -10.76 -17.51
N ARG A 183 -39.90 -9.84 -16.58
CA ARG A 183 -38.66 -9.04 -16.49
C ARG A 183 -37.46 -9.82 -15.97
N LEU A 184 -37.65 -11.06 -15.50
CA LEU A 184 -36.55 -11.92 -15.05
C LEU A 184 -35.59 -12.31 -16.21
N ASN A 185 -35.96 -12.08 -17.48
CA ASN A 185 -35.06 -12.26 -18.62
C ASN A 185 -33.78 -11.42 -18.53
N ARG A 186 -33.83 -10.26 -17.87
CA ARG A 186 -32.67 -9.38 -17.65
C ARG A 186 -31.58 -10.03 -16.78
N PHE A 187 -31.90 -11.09 -16.02
CA PHE A 187 -30.91 -11.82 -15.22
C PHE A 187 -29.84 -12.51 -16.05
N LEU A 188 -30.13 -12.81 -17.33
CA LEU A 188 -29.14 -13.37 -18.26
C LEU A 188 -27.90 -12.47 -18.38
N LYS A 189 -28.07 -11.16 -18.16
CA LYS A 189 -26.98 -10.18 -18.20
C LYS A 189 -26.10 -10.16 -16.93
N LEU A 190 -26.49 -10.82 -15.83
CA LEU A 190 -25.60 -11.00 -14.67
C LEU A 190 -24.33 -11.77 -15.04
N ARG A 191 -24.32 -12.55 -16.12
CA ARG A 191 -23.09 -13.15 -16.67
C ARG A 191 -22.01 -12.10 -16.93
N GLN A 192 -22.39 -10.94 -17.47
CA GLN A 192 -21.44 -9.86 -17.78
C GLN A 192 -20.81 -9.24 -16.53
N LEU A 193 -21.46 -9.36 -15.36
CA LEU A 193 -20.90 -8.91 -14.09
C LEU A 193 -19.60 -9.66 -13.75
N THR A 194 -19.57 -10.98 -13.99
CA THR A 194 -18.36 -11.79 -13.70
C THR A 194 -17.18 -11.35 -14.55
N TYR A 195 -17.43 -11.04 -15.83
CA TYR A 195 -16.42 -10.50 -16.74
C TYR A 195 -15.96 -9.10 -16.31
N ALA A 196 -16.90 -8.20 -15.98
CA ALA A 196 -16.58 -6.84 -15.52
C ALA A 196 -15.78 -6.83 -14.21
N ILE A 197 -16.08 -7.75 -13.29
CA ILE A 197 -15.33 -7.91 -12.04
C ILE A 197 -13.90 -8.41 -12.32
N GLY A 198 -13.74 -9.36 -13.24
CA GLY A 198 -12.40 -9.82 -13.65
C GLY A 198 -11.56 -8.67 -14.22
N GLU A 199 -12.16 -7.81 -15.02
CA GLU A 199 -11.47 -6.63 -15.59
C GLU A 199 -11.17 -5.56 -14.51
N LEU A 200 -12.09 -5.32 -13.57
CA LEU A 200 -11.86 -4.42 -12.43
C LEU A 200 -10.76 -4.92 -11.48
N GLN A 201 -10.63 -6.24 -11.34
CA GLN A 201 -9.56 -6.85 -10.54
C GLN A 201 -8.21 -6.72 -11.24
N ARG A 202 -8.16 -6.77 -12.58
CA ARG A 202 -6.93 -6.61 -13.38
C ARG A 202 -6.28 -5.24 -13.22
N PHE A 203 -7.06 -4.16 -13.25
CA PHE A 203 -6.52 -2.80 -13.21
C PHE A 203 -6.11 -2.33 -11.80
N SER A 204 -6.46 -3.07 -10.76
CA SER A 204 -6.14 -2.67 -9.39
C SER A 204 -4.84 -3.29 -8.91
N MET A 205 -3.86 -2.43 -8.67
CA MET A 205 -2.62 -2.78 -7.97
C MET A 205 -2.86 -3.25 -6.52
N SER A 206 -4.06 -3.01 -5.97
CA SER A 206 -4.50 -3.57 -4.69
C SER A 206 -5.47 -4.72 -4.90
N TYR A 207 -4.93 -5.85 -5.35
CA TYR A 207 -5.68 -7.09 -5.61
C TYR A 207 -6.47 -7.53 -4.37
N GLU A 208 -5.83 -7.51 -3.19
CA GLU A 208 -6.43 -7.97 -1.93
C GLU A 208 -7.66 -7.15 -1.51
N MET A 209 -7.56 -5.81 -1.59
CA MET A 209 -8.69 -4.94 -1.22
C MET A 209 -9.83 -5.05 -2.22
N ASN A 210 -9.53 -5.25 -3.50
CA ASN A 210 -10.55 -5.45 -4.52
C ASN A 210 -11.24 -6.79 -4.42
N ARG A 211 -10.53 -7.84 -4.02
CA ARG A 211 -11.11 -9.15 -3.72
C ARG A 211 -12.09 -9.06 -2.55
N LEU A 212 -11.72 -8.38 -1.46
CA LEU A 212 -12.62 -8.14 -0.32
C LEU A 212 -13.87 -7.35 -0.71
N LYS A 213 -13.72 -6.27 -1.48
CA LYS A 213 -14.85 -5.48 -2.00
C LYS A 213 -15.77 -6.32 -2.89
N THR A 214 -15.20 -7.19 -3.72
CA THR A 214 -15.95 -8.11 -4.60
C THR A 214 -16.76 -9.10 -3.77
N LEU A 215 -16.15 -9.71 -2.74
CA LEU A 215 -16.83 -10.63 -1.83
C LEU A 215 -17.97 -9.93 -1.08
N ALA A 216 -17.74 -8.72 -0.56
CA ALA A 216 -18.75 -7.91 0.11
C ALA A 216 -19.91 -7.53 -0.83
N LEU A 217 -19.60 -7.19 -2.08
CA LEU A 217 -20.60 -6.91 -3.11
C LEU A 217 -21.48 -8.14 -3.39
N TYR A 218 -20.89 -9.33 -3.56
CA TYR A 218 -21.65 -10.57 -3.76
C TYR A 218 -22.57 -10.87 -2.57
N TYR A 219 -22.06 -10.74 -1.34
CA TYR A 219 -22.88 -10.94 -0.14
C TYR A 219 -24.05 -9.95 -0.06
N TYR A 220 -23.80 -8.67 -0.36
CA TYR A 220 -24.84 -7.64 -0.39
C TYR A 220 -25.91 -7.92 -1.45
N VAL A 221 -25.51 -8.27 -2.68
CA VAL A 221 -26.43 -8.59 -3.78
C VAL A 221 -27.29 -9.80 -3.43
N ILE A 222 -26.69 -10.88 -2.91
CA ILE A 222 -27.43 -12.08 -2.48
C ILE A 222 -28.41 -11.74 -1.33
N GLY A 223 -28.02 -10.92 -0.36
CA GLY A 223 -28.91 -10.46 0.70
C GLY A 223 -30.04 -9.53 0.24
N TYR A 224 -29.77 -8.70 -0.76
CA TYR A 224 -30.80 -7.88 -1.41
C TYR A 224 -31.87 -8.76 -2.07
N TRP A 225 -31.45 -9.74 -2.88
CA TRP A 225 -32.40 -10.63 -3.57
C TRP A 225 -33.22 -11.47 -2.62
N THR A 226 -32.65 -11.96 -1.52
CA THR A 226 -33.43 -12.71 -0.53
C THR A 226 -34.34 -11.83 0.31
N ALA A 227 -33.97 -10.59 0.60
CA ALA A 227 -34.88 -9.60 1.18
C ALA A 227 -36.07 -9.30 0.26
N CYS A 228 -35.82 -9.17 -1.05
CA CYS A 228 -36.87 -8.99 -2.05
C CYS A 228 -37.75 -10.23 -2.22
N ALA A 229 -37.17 -11.44 -2.22
CA ALA A 229 -37.92 -12.69 -2.28
C ALA A 229 -38.79 -12.89 -1.03
N TYR A 230 -38.27 -12.54 0.14
CA TYR A 230 -39.04 -12.52 1.39
C TYR A 230 -40.22 -11.55 1.32
N PHE A 231 -40.01 -10.34 0.80
CA PHE A 231 -41.12 -9.40 0.59
C PHE A 231 -42.08 -9.88 -0.53
N GLY A 232 -41.60 -10.59 -1.55
CA GLY A 232 -42.45 -11.21 -2.56
C GLY A 232 -43.36 -12.29 -1.97
N LEU A 233 -42.84 -13.13 -1.07
CA LEU A 233 -43.60 -14.17 -0.38
C LEU A 233 -44.80 -13.60 0.39
N THR A 234 -44.66 -12.42 0.99
CA THR A 234 -45.74 -11.78 1.76
C THR A 234 -46.88 -11.28 0.88
N THR A 235 -46.61 -10.99 -0.39
CA THR A 235 -47.67 -10.64 -1.35
C THR A 235 -48.52 -11.83 -1.77
N VAL A 236 -47.99 -13.06 -1.64
CA VAL A 236 -48.69 -14.32 -1.97
C VAL A 236 -49.37 -14.91 -0.74
N VAL A 237 -48.69 -14.94 0.41
CA VAL A 237 -49.19 -15.54 1.66
C VAL A 237 -50.06 -14.58 2.47
N GLY A 238 -49.85 -13.26 2.31
CA GLY A 238 -50.50 -12.22 3.10
C GLY A 238 -49.61 -11.64 4.20
N PHE A 239 -50.06 -10.54 4.79
CA PHE A 239 -49.37 -9.86 5.88
C PHE A 239 -49.82 -10.40 7.24
N SER A 240 -48.94 -10.33 8.23
CA SER A 240 -49.26 -10.73 9.60
C SER A 240 -49.87 -9.58 10.42
N SER A 241 -50.66 -9.92 11.43
CA SER A 241 -51.25 -8.97 12.38
C SER A 241 -50.32 -8.60 13.55
N SER A 242 -49.34 -9.45 13.87
CA SER A 242 -48.47 -9.30 15.05
C SER A 242 -47.02 -8.94 14.71
N TRP A 243 -46.40 -8.06 15.48
CA TRP A 243 -45.01 -7.62 15.25
C TRP A 243 -43.99 -8.76 15.35
N ASN A 244 -44.23 -9.69 16.28
CA ASN A 244 -43.40 -10.85 16.60
C ASN A 244 -43.77 -12.07 15.75
N SER A 245 -43.87 -11.88 14.44
CA SER A 245 -44.17 -12.95 13.50
C SER A 245 -43.15 -13.01 12.38
N SER A 246 -43.09 -14.16 11.73
CA SER A 246 -42.09 -14.45 10.70
C SER A 246 -42.35 -13.69 9.39
N LEU A 247 -43.56 -13.14 9.18
CA LEU A 247 -43.90 -12.25 8.07
C LEU A 247 -43.94 -10.78 8.55
N PRO A 248 -43.71 -9.79 7.68
CA PRO A 248 -43.92 -8.38 8.00
C PRO A 248 -45.37 -8.10 8.36
N ILE A 249 -45.57 -7.13 9.26
CA ILE A 249 -46.90 -6.73 9.68
C ILE A 249 -47.68 -6.00 8.58
N GLN A 250 -49.01 -6.04 8.67
CA GLN A 250 -49.93 -5.38 7.74
C GLN A 250 -49.70 -3.88 7.57
N TYR A 251 -49.10 -3.21 8.56
CA TYR A 251 -48.63 -1.82 8.45
C TYR A 251 -47.73 -1.56 7.22
N PHE A 252 -46.96 -2.56 6.78
CA PHE A 252 -46.10 -2.44 5.59
C PHE A 252 -46.86 -2.63 4.25
N ASN A 253 -48.17 -2.86 4.29
CA ASN A 253 -48.98 -3.03 3.10
C ASN A 253 -49.53 -1.69 2.58
N VAL A 254 -48.77 -1.05 1.69
CA VAL A 254 -49.16 0.22 1.05
C VAL A 254 -50.44 0.10 0.20
N ARG A 255 -50.86 -1.12 -0.20
CA ARG A 255 -52.08 -1.31 -1.03
C ARG A 255 -53.38 -1.34 -0.22
N VAL A 256 -53.31 -1.46 1.11
CA VAL A 256 -54.47 -1.67 1.99
C VAL A 256 -54.49 -0.63 3.11
N CYS A 257 -54.19 0.63 2.81
CA CYS A 257 -54.75 1.72 3.61
C CYS A 257 -56.14 2.02 3.02
N PRO A 258 -57.24 1.40 3.49
CA PRO A 258 -58.49 2.13 3.43
C PRO A 258 -58.24 3.39 4.24
N VAL A 259 -58.57 4.55 3.66
CA VAL A 259 -59.02 5.65 4.52
C VAL A 259 -60.17 5.03 5.32
N GLN A 260 -59.92 4.65 6.57
CA GLN A 260 -60.98 4.29 7.49
C GLN A 260 -62.00 5.44 7.43
N PRO A 261 -63.30 5.18 7.19
CA PRO A 261 -64.29 6.23 7.42
C PRO A 261 -64.17 6.68 8.88
N PRO A 262 -64.29 8.00 9.16
CA PRO A 262 -64.06 8.53 10.48
C PRO A 262 -65.10 7.93 11.43
N THR A 263 -64.67 7.06 12.34
CA THR A 263 -65.46 6.78 13.54
C THR A 263 -65.44 8.06 14.38
N PRO A 264 -66.61 8.64 14.73
CA PRO A 264 -66.67 9.94 15.35
C PRO A 264 -66.45 9.77 16.86
N ILE A 265 -65.19 9.65 17.30
CA ILE A 265 -64.87 9.87 18.72
C ILE A 265 -63.57 10.66 18.82
N CYS A 266 -63.76 11.90 19.29
CA CYS A 266 -62.79 12.90 19.73
C CYS A 266 -61.83 13.44 18.66
N GLY A 267 -62.15 14.64 18.19
CA GLY A 267 -61.46 15.36 17.13
C GLY A 267 -59.98 15.57 17.42
N THR A 268 -59.16 14.95 16.58
CA THR A 268 -57.91 15.51 16.06
C THR A 268 -57.72 14.91 14.67
N ASP A 269 -58.17 15.63 13.64
CA ASP A 269 -57.99 15.25 12.25
C ASP A 269 -56.51 15.43 11.87
N ILE A 270 -55.68 14.44 12.19
CA ILE A 270 -54.33 14.35 11.62
C ILE A 270 -54.45 13.62 10.29
N SER A 271 -54.87 14.34 9.25
CA SER A 271 -54.55 13.93 7.89
C SER A 271 -53.03 14.06 7.74
N ILE A 272 -52.30 12.94 7.75
CA ILE A 272 -50.87 12.93 7.43
C ILE A 272 -50.73 13.39 5.98
N GLN A 273 -50.42 14.67 5.81
CA GLN A 273 -49.96 15.23 4.56
C GLN A 273 -48.63 14.53 4.25
N SER A 274 -48.67 13.53 3.38
CA SER A 274 -47.46 12.86 2.90
C SER A 274 -46.64 13.88 2.10
N THR A 275 -45.76 14.58 2.81
CA THR A 275 -44.57 15.19 2.22
C THR A 275 -43.77 14.04 1.65
N GLY A 276 -43.40 14.08 0.37
CA GLY A 276 -42.76 12.95 -0.32
C GLY A 276 -41.45 12.42 0.31
N HIS A 277 -40.93 13.04 1.37
CA HIS A 277 -39.85 12.54 2.21
C HIS A 277 -40.31 11.48 3.24
N ALA A 278 -41.54 11.56 3.76
CA ALA A 278 -42.11 10.57 4.67
C ALA A 278 -42.31 9.20 3.98
N ASP A 279 -42.73 9.21 2.70
CA ASP A 279 -42.87 7.99 1.88
C ASP A 279 -41.53 7.28 1.64
N VAL A 280 -40.44 8.03 1.45
CA VAL A 280 -39.10 7.48 1.21
C VAL A 280 -38.54 6.86 2.48
N LEU A 281 -38.64 7.56 3.61
CA LEU A 281 -38.18 7.05 4.90
C LEU A 281 -38.95 5.77 5.32
N PHE A 282 -40.27 5.75 5.08
CA PHE A 282 -41.10 4.57 5.30
C PHE A 282 -40.68 3.38 4.40
N SER A 283 -40.41 3.64 3.12
CA SER A 283 -39.93 2.61 2.18
C SER A 283 -38.55 2.07 2.57
N ILE A 284 -37.66 2.94 3.07
CA ILE A 284 -36.34 2.54 3.61
C ILE A 284 -36.54 1.65 4.84
N HIS A 285 -37.46 1.99 5.74
CA HIS A 285 -37.76 1.19 6.92
C HIS A 285 -38.31 -0.20 6.56
N GLN A 286 -39.18 -0.28 5.55
CA GLN A 286 -39.69 -1.54 5.01
C GLN A 286 -38.57 -2.42 4.43
N TYR A 287 -37.68 -1.83 3.62
CA TYR A 287 -36.52 -2.52 3.07
C TYR A 287 -35.58 -2.99 4.17
N ALA A 288 -35.28 -2.13 5.16
CA ALA A 288 -34.39 -2.44 6.28
C ALA A 288 -34.90 -3.64 7.09
N ARG A 289 -36.21 -3.76 7.32
CA ARG A 289 -36.81 -4.94 7.98
C ARG A 289 -36.61 -6.23 7.17
N CYS A 290 -36.79 -6.17 5.85
CA CYS A 290 -36.62 -7.34 4.97
C CYS A 290 -35.14 -7.74 4.85
N PHE A 291 -34.24 -6.76 4.78
CA PHE A 291 -32.80 -7.00 4.77
C PHE A 291 -32.30 -7.55 6.11
N PHE A 292 -32.84 -7.06 7.23
CA PHE A 292 -32.55 -7.62 8.56
C PHE A 292 -32.98 -9.10 8.65
N TYR A 293 -34.16 -9.46 8.12
CA TYR A 293 -34.55 -10.86 7.99
C TYR A 293 -33.49 -11.65 7.22
N ALA A 294 -33.16 -11.25 5.98
CA ALA A 294 -32.16 -11.94 5.15
C ALA A 294 -30.78 -12.09 5.85
N ALA A 295 -30.29 -11.02 6.48
CA ALA A 295 -29.02 -11.04 7.20
C ALA A 295 -29.01 -12.03 8.36
N ASN A 296 -30.13 -12.19 9.08
CA ASN A 296 -30.24 -13.16 10.18
C ASN A 296 -30.19 -14.62 9.68
N PHE A 297 -30.67 -14.91 8.46
CA PHE A 297 -30.55 -16.27 7.90
C PHE A 297 -29.12 -16.66 7.56
N TYR A 298 -28.34 -15.71 7.06
CA TYR A 298 -26.94 -15.96 6.73
C TYR A 298 -26.04 -16.01 7.96
N THR A 299 -26.27 -15.11 8.91
CA THR A 299 -25.41 -14.98 10.10
C THR A 299 -25.83 -15.88 11.26
N GLY A 300 -27.06 -16.41 11.25
CA GLY A 300 -27.62 -17.19 12.36
C GLY A 300 -27.73 -16.42 13.69
N SER A 301 -27.48 -15.10 13.69
CA SER A 301 -27.26 -14.29 14.90
C SER A 301 -28.50 -13.55 15.39
N GLY A 302 -29.69 -13.95 14.93
CA GLY A 302 -30.96 -13.27 15.23
C GLY A 302 -32.08 -14.23 15.62
N ARG A 303 -33.12 -13.68 16.26
CA ARG A 303 -34.35 -14.44 16.53
C ARG A 303 -35.14 -14.60 15.24
N VAL A 304 -35.25 -15.83 14.76
CA VAL A 304 -36.13 -16.15 13.63
C VAL A 304 -37.45 -16.68 14.17
N TYR A 305 -38.54 -16.01 13.82
CA TYR A 305 -39.88 -16.41 14.23
C TYR A 305 -40.35 -17.63 13.44
N GLU A 306 -41.12 -18.48 14.10
CA GLU A 306 -41.69 -19.69 13.51
C GLU A 306 -42.66 -19.32 12.36
N PRO A 307 -42.55 -19.98 11.19
CA PRO A 307 -43.48 -19.76 10.09
C PRO A 307 -44.84 -20.41 10.40
N VAL A 308 -45.92 -19.83 9.87
CA VAL A 308 -47.29 -20.29 10.15
C VAL A 308 -47.90 -20.99 8.92
N ALA A 309 -47.48 -20.59 7.72
CA ALA A 309 -47.97 -21.14 6.46
C ALA A 309 -47.04 -22.21 5.88
N SER A 310 -47.58 -23.27 5.27
CA SER A 310 -46.79 -24.36 4.67
C SER A 310 -45.81 -23.87 3.60
N LEU A 311 -46.22 -22.90 2.79
CA LEU A 311 -45.37 -22.28 1.76
C LEU A 311 -44.18 -21.52 2.39
N GLN A 312 -44.40 -20.93 3.57
CA GLN A 312 -43.38 -20.23 4.32
C GLN A 312 -42.38 -21.20 4.97
N PHE A 313 -42.84 -22.35 5.48
CA PHE A 313 -41.96 -23.43 5.93
C PHE A 313 -41.05 -23.90 4.80
N ALA A 314 -41.60 -24.20 3.62
CA ALA A 314 -40.81 -24.63 2.47
C ALA A 314 -39.76 -23.58 2.06
N PHE A 315 -40.15 -22.30 1.97
CA PHE A 315 -39.23 -21.21 1.66
C PHE A 315 -38.11 -21.08 2.71
N HIS A 316 -38.47 -21.12 4.00
CA HIS A 316 -37.53 -21.03 5.10
C HIS A 316 -36.52 -22.19 5.10
N SER A 317 -36.97 -23.42 4.86
CA SER A 317 -36.10 -24.61 4.78
C SER A 317 -35.11 -24.54 3.62
N VAL A 318 -35.53 -24.04 2.45
CA VAL A 318 -34.62 -23.86 1.31
C VAL A 318 -33.62 -22.74 1.59
N LEU A 319 -34.09 -21.62 2.15
CA LEU A 319 -33.24 -20.46 2.44
C LEU A 319 -32.22 -20.75 3.54
N SER A 320 -32.57 -21.57 4.54
CA SER A 320 -31.63 -21.96 5.60
C SER A 320 -30.48 -22.82 5.08
N VAL A 321 -30.78 -23.81 4.22
CA VAL A 321 -29.75 -24.63 3.57
C VAL A 321 -28.84 -23.77 2.68
N PHE A 322 -29.43 -22.92 1.84
CA PHE A 322 -28.68 -21.99 1.00
C PHE A 322 -27.81 -21.03 1.84
N GLY A 323 -28.34 -20.53 2.95
CA GLY A 323 -27.63 -19.60 3.82
C GLY A 323 -26.39 -20.19 4.47
N VAL A 324 -26.44 -21.48 4.87
CA VAL A 324 -25.25 -22.19 5.38
C VAL A 324 -24.16 -22.28 4.32
N PHE A 325 -24.50 -22.58 3.07
CA PHE A 325 -23.51 -22.62 1.97
C PHE A 325 -22.91 -21.23 1.69
N VAL A 326 -23.74 -20.18 1.65
CA VAL A 326 -23.26 -18.81 1.43
C VAL A 326 -22.30 -18.38 2.54
N MET A 327 -22.66 -18.63 3.80
CA MET A 327 -21.78 -18.27 4.93
C MET A 327 -20.49 -19.09 4.95
N GLY A 328 -20.57 -20.40 4.63
CA GLY A 328 -19.39 -21.25 4.49
C GLY A 328 -18.43 -20.74 3.41
N TYR A 329 -18.96 -20.29 2.26
CA TYR A 329 -18.16 -19.68 1.21
C TYR A 329 -17.50 -18.37 1.66
N VAL A 330 -18.23 -17.48 2.32
CA VAL A 330 -17.69 -16.21 2.83
C VAL A 330 -16.58 -16.44 3.85
N ILE A 331 -16.74 -17.40 4.76
CA ILE A 331 -15.70 -17.78 5.73
C ILE A 331 -14.49 -18.37 5.01
N GLY A 332 -14.69 -19.26 4.02
CA GLY A 332 -13.62 -19.86 3.24
C GLY A 332 -12.78 -18.81 2.51
N GLU A 333 -13.43 -17.93 1.74
CA GLU A 333 -12.77 -16.83 1.03
C GLU A 333 -12.06 -15.87 2.00
N GLY A 334 -12.73 -15.48 3.10
CA GLY A 334 -12.12 -14.62 4.13
C GLY A 334 -10.89 -15.25 4.79
N SER A 335 -10.90 -16.57 5.01
CA SER A 335 -9.76 -17.31 5.54
C SER A 335 -8.58 -17.32 4.56
N THR A 336 -8.83 -17.61 3.28
CA THR A 336 -7.75 -17.58 2.27
C THR A 336 -7.12 -16.19 2.16
N LEU A 337 -7.93 -15.11 2.17
CA LEU A 337 -7.43 -13.74 2.19
C LEU A 337 -6.54 -13.47 3.42
N CYS A 338 -6.94 -13.93 4.60
CA CYS A 338 -6.14 -13.79 5.83
C CYS A 338 -4.78 -14.51 5.71
N ILE A 339 -4.78 -15.73 5.15
CA ILE A 339 -3.56 -16.50 4.89
C ILE A 339 -2.64 -15.72 3.93
N TYR A 340 -3.17 -15.20 2.82
CA TYR A 340 -2.39 -14.43 1.86
C TYR A 340 -1.78 -13.16 2.47
N LEU A 341 -2.51 -12.43 3.32
CA LEU A 341 -2.02 -11.21 3.97
C LEU A 341 -0.86 -11.48 4.95
N ILE A 342 -0.86 -12.64 5.61
CA ILE A 342 0.12 -12.98 6.65
C ILE A 342 1.28 -13.84 6.07
N GLN A 343 1.17 -14.30 4.83
CA GLN A 343 2.11 -15.24 4.20
C GLN A 343 3.57 -14.79 4.31
N ASN A 344 3.89 -13.54 3.98
CA ASN A 344 5.27 -13.03 4.04
C ASN A 344 5.86 -13.05 5.46
N GLU A 345 5.02 -12.78 6.48
CA GLU A 345 5.45 -12.83 7.88
C GLU A 345 5.70 -14.27 8.33
N VAL A 346 4.82 -15.19 7.94
CA VAL A 346 4.94 -16.61 8.26
C VAL A 346 6.18 -17.20 7.61
N ASP A 347 6.39 -16.96 6.31
CA ASP A 347 7.56 -17.47 5.57
C ASP A 347 8.87 -16.96 6.18
N PHE A 348 8.92 -15.68 6.56
CA PHE A 348 10.06 -15.12 7.25
C PHE A 348 10.31 -15.79 8.61
N LYS A 349 9.27 -15.96 9.43
CA LYS A 349 9.39 -16.59 10.76
C LYS A 349 9.78 -18.06 10.67
N ILE A 350 9.30 -18.79 9.67
CA ILE A 350 9.72 -20.17 9.40
C ILE A 350 11.23 -20.20 9.12
N ASN A 351 11.73 -19.32 8.25
CA ASN A 351 13.16 -19.22 7.96
C ASN A 351 13.98 -18.83 9.20
N GLN A 352 13.52 -17.87 9.99
CA GLN A 352 14.18 -17.48 11.24
C GLN A 352 14.26 -18.66 12.21
N MET A 353 13.18 -19.43 12.36
CA MET A 353 13.14 -20.61 13.22
C MET A 353 14.14 -21.68 12.76
N HIS A 354 14.22 -21.96 11.45
CA HIS A 354 15.21 -22.89 10.90
C HIS A 354 16.66 -22.46 11.18
N VAL A 355 16.96 -21.17 11.07
CA VAL A 355 18.31 -20.67 11.38
C VAL A 355 18.60 -20.80 12.87
N MET A 356 17.66 -20.43 13.75
CA MET A 356 17.86 -20.56 15.21
C MET A 356 18.04 -22.03 15.62
N ASP A 357 17.28 -22.95 15.04
CA ASP A 357 17.43 -24.39 15.26
C ASP A 357 18.79 -24.93 14.75
N PHE A 358 19.26 -24.42 13.61
CA PHE A 358 20.59 -24.78 13.11
C PHE A 358 21.71 -24.33 14.08
N LEU A 359 21.61 -23.10 14.61
CA LEU A 359 22.59 -22.57 15.56
C LEU A 359 22.59 -23.33 16.89
N SER A 360 21.42 -23.72 17.38
CA SER A 360 21.29 -24.50 18.62
C SER A 360 21.96 -25.88 18.47
N ARG A 361 21.74 -26.56 17.34
CA ARG A 361 22.36 -27.86 17.03
C ARG A 361 23.88 -27.78 16.92
N LYS A 362 24.43 -26.67 16.42
CA LYS A 362 25.88 -26.46 16.27
C LYS A 362 26.58 -25.92 17.53
N ARG A 363 25.84 -25.69 18.63
CA ARG A 363 26.37 -25.18 19.91
C ARG A 363 27.19 -23.90 19.73
N VAL A 364 26.67 -22.98 18.92
CA VAL A 364 27.28 -21.68 18.67
C VAL A 364 27.24 -20.82 19.93
N ASP A 365 28.26 -19.97 20.13
CA ASP A 365 28.35 -19.05 21.27
C ASP A 365 27.14 -18.10 21.36
N VAL A 366 26.78 -17.73 22.60
CA VAL A 366 25.60 -16.90 22.92
C VAL A 366 25.73 -15.50 22.31
N VAL A 367 26.96 -14.98 22.21
CA VAL A 367 27.21 -13.67 21.59
C VAL A 367 26.87 -13.70 20.11
N LEU A 368 27.30 -14.73 19.39
CA LEU A 368 27.01 -14.89 17.96
C LEU A 368 25.51 -15.19 17.74
N HIS A 369 24.89 -15.97 18.63
CA HIS A 369 23.45 -16.22 18.60
C HIS A 369 22.64 -14.91 18.71
N SER A 370 22.99 -14.06 19.67
CA SER A 370 22.36 -12.73 19.85
C SER A 370 22.57 -11.83 18.63
N ARG A 371 23.79 -11.83 18.06
CA ARG A 371 24.12 -11.07 16.86
C ARG A 371 23.30 -11.51 15.64
N ILE A 372 23.16 -12.81 15.41
CA ILE A 372 22.33 -13.33 14.30
C ILE A 372 20.85 -13.02 14.52
N HIS A 373 20.34 -13.15 15.75
CA HIS A 373 18.96 -12.76 16.04
C HIS A 373 18.71 -11.27 15.79
N LYS A 374 19.64 -10.39 16.18
CA LYS A 374 19.57 -8.96 15.91
C LYS A 374 19.61 -8.67 14.41
N TYR A 375 20.46 -9.39 13.66
CA TYR A 375 20.53 -9.31 12.21
C TYR A 375 19.19 -9.70 11.57
N MET A 376 18.62 -10.84 11.93
CA MET A 376 17.31 -11.29 11.42
C MET A 376 16.20 -10.30 11.76
N SER A 377 16.18 -9.76 12.98
CA SER A 377 15.18 -8.76 13.38
C SER A 377 15.28 -7.48 12.53
N TYR A 378 16.51 -7.01 12.27
CA TYR A 378 16.74 -5.89 11.37
C TYR A 378 16.29 -6.22 9.93
N TRP A 379 16.62 -7.42 9.46
CA TRP A 379 16.29 -7.88 8.12
C TRP A 379 14.76 -7.88 7.90
N TRP A 380 13.99 -8.32 8.90
CA TRP A 380 12.53 -8.21 8.90
C TRP A 380 12.04 -6.76 8.78
N THR A 381 12.53 -5.87 9.65
CA THR A 381 12.09 -4.45 9.64
C THR A 381 12.45 -3.72 8.35
N PHE A 382 13.49 -4.18 7.66
CA PHE A 382 13.96 -3.59 6.42
C PHE A 382 13.19 -4.14 5.21
N GLN A 383 12.93 -5.44 5.16
CA GLN A 383 12.35 -6.10 3.97
C GLN A 383 10.88 -6.49 4.09
N ASN A 384 10.30 -6.51 5.30
CA ASN A 384 8.96 -7.02 5.60
C ASN A 384 8.69 -8.41 4.99
N GLY A 385 9.70 -9.28 4.97
CA GLY A 385 9.60 -10.65 4.45
C GLY A 385 9.59 -10.77 2.93
N VAL A 386 9.84 -9.69 2.18
CA VAL A 386 9.83 -9.71 0.71
C VAL A 386 11.23 -10.03 0.15
N PRO A 387 11.40 -11.12 -0.62
CA PRO A 387 12.67 -11.47 -1.23
C PRO A 387 12.92 -10.67 -2.52
N TYR A 388 13.36 -9.41 -2.39
CA TYR A 388 13.57 -8.50 -3.54
C TYR A 388 14.46 -9.07 -4.66
N GLN A 389 15.45 -9.89 -4.31
CA GLN A 389 16.39 -10.48 -5.28
C GLN A 389 15.66 -11.37 -6.29
N THR A 390 14.82 -12.28 -5.79
CA THR A 390 14.04 -13.20 -6.64
C THR A 390 13.08 -12.45 -7.57
N ILE A 391 12.51 -11.33 -7.10
CA ILE A 391 11.61 -10.48 -7.90
C ILE A 391 12.39 -9.75 -9.00
N LEU A 392 13.56 -9.19 -8.65
CA LEU A 392 14.42 -8.51 -9.63
C LEU A 392 14.97 -9.47 -10.68
N ASP A 393 15.20 -10.74 -10.33
CA ASP A 393 15.67 -11.77 -11.26
C ASP A 393 14.59 -12.25 -12.24
N GLN A 394 13.31 -12.09 -11.89
CA GLN A 394 12.20 -12.34 -12.81
C GLN A 394 12.05 -11.23 -13.86
N LEU A 395 12.66 -10.06 -13.66
CA LEU A 395 12.58 -8.95 -14.60
C LEU A 395 13.44 -9.20 -15.86
N PRO A 396 12.98 -8.78 -17.05
CA PRO A 396 13.81 -8.77 -18.24
C PRO A 396 15.11 -7.99 -18.03
N ARG A 397 16.23 -8.52 -18.53
CA ARG A 397 17.58 -7.96 -18.31
C ARG A 397 17.70 -6.47 -18.62
N ARG A 398 16.99 -5.97 -19.64
CA ARG A 398 16.99 -4.54 -20.01
C ARG A 398 16.38 -3.65 -18.92
N ILE A 399 15.25 -4.05 -18.34
CA ILE A 399 14.56 -3.30 -17.28
C ILE A 399 15.37 -3.38 -16.00
N ARG A 400 15.88 -4.57 -15.66
CA ARG A 400 16.78 -4.76 -14.51
C ARG A 400 18.02 -3.88 -14.60
N GLY A 401 18.67 -3.87 -15.76
CA GLY A 401 19.83 -3.02 -16.01
C GLY A 401 19.53 -1.53 -15.82
N GLN A 402 18.40 -1.07 -16.36
CA GLN A 402 17.97 0.33 -16.20
C GLN A 402 17.71 0.69 -14.73
N ALA A 403 17.08 -0.21 -13.97
CA ALA A 403 16.82 -0.01 -12.54
C ALA A 403 18.13 0.06 -11.74
N ASN A 404 19.09 -0.84 -12.02
CA ASN A 404 20.40 -0.85 -11.37
C ASN A 404 21.19 0.44 -11.67
N ILE A 405 21.15 0.92 -12.92
CA ILE A 405 21.77 2.19 -13.30
C ILE A 405 21.16 3.35 -12.52
N ASP A 406 19.83 3.42 -12.42
CA ASP A 406 19.15 4.51 -11.72
C ASP A 406 19.50 4.53 -10.22
N LEU A 407 19.54 3.34 -9.61
CA LEU A 407 19.87 3.17 -8.19
C LEU A 407 21.35 3.49 -7.88
N ALA A 408 22.28 3.07 -8.75
CA ALA A 408 23.70 3.32 -8.57
C ALA A 408 24.18 4.69 -9.08
N ARG A 409 23.34 5.42 -9.84
CA ARG A 409 23.75 6.62 -10.60
C ARG A 409 24.56 7.61 -9.77
N LYS A 410 24.10 7.95 -8.57
CA LYS A 410 24.75 8.97 -7.72
C LYS A 410 26.13 8.52 -7.24
N SER A 411 26.23 7.32 -6.67
CA SER A 411 27.49 6.78 -6.13
C SER A 411 28.51 6.49 -7.24
N LEU A 412 28.03 5.91 -8.35
CA LEU A 412 28.87 5.59 -9.50
C LEU A 412 29.37 6.85 -10.20
N SER A 413 28.54 7.90 -10.32
CA SER A 413 29.00 9.15 -10.92
C SER A 413 30.17 9.79 -10.14
N ARG A 414 30.14 9.75 -8.80
CA ARG A 414 31.26 10.24 -7.98
C ARG A 414 32.53 9.41 -8.18
N PHE A 415 32.40 8.09 -8.22
CA PHE A 415 33.53 7.19 -8.50
C PHE A 415 34.11 7.44 -9.89
N ALA A 416 33.26 7.53 -10.90
CA ALA A 416 33.67 7.78 -12.28
C ALA A 416 34.34 9.15 -12.43
N LEU A 417 33.82 10.19 -11.79
CA LEU A 417 34.45 11.52 -11.78
C LEU A 417 35.83 11.52 -11.12
N ARG A 418 36.07 10.65 -10.13
CA ARG A 418 37.35 10.57 -9.43
C ARG A 418 38.40 9.75 -10.17
N TYR A 419 38.03 8.57 -10.67
CA TYR A 419 38.99 7.60 -11.22
C TYR A 419 38.96 7.47 -12.74
N ILE A 420 37.79 7.62 -13.37
CA ILE A 420 37.61 7.40 -14.81
C ILE A 420 37.83 8.69 -15.59
N ARG A 421 37.29 9.82 -15.10
CA ARG A 421 37.41 11.13 -15.76
C ARG A 421 38.85 11.55 -16.07
N PRO A 422 39.85 11.38 -15.17
CA PRO A 422 41.24 11.73 -15.49
C PRO A 422 41.84 10.87 -16.61
N LEU A 423 41.31 9.67 -16.84
CA LEU A 423 41.77 8.73 -17.86
C LEU A 423 41.12 8.98 -19.24
N VAL A 424 40.07 9.82 -19.30
CA VAL A 424 39.35 10.18 -20.52
C VAL A 424 39.72 11.62 -20.92
N HIS A 425 40.38 11.78 -22.07
CA HIS A 425 40.87 13.07 -22.55
C HIS A 425 39.72 14.10 -22.75
N HIS A 426 40.02 15.39 -22.53
CA HIS A 426 39.04 16.48 -22.52
C HIS A 426 38.25 16.70 -23.83
N ASN A 427 38.70 16.13 -24.95
CA ASN A 427 38.11 16.36 -26.28
C ASN A 427 36.88 15.49 -26.59
N THR A 428 36.57 14.47 -25.80
CA THR A 428 35.29 13.76 -25.91
C THR A 428 34.25 14.44 -25.02
N LEU A 429 33.52 15.40 -25.60
CA LEU A 429 32.29 16.01 -25.07
C LEU A 429 31.45 14.98 -24.32
N MET A 430 31.38 15.07 -22.98
CA MET A 430 30.39 14.53 -22.02
C MET A 430 29.94 13.05 -22.10
N GLY A 431 30.10 12.31 -23.21
CA GLY A 431 29.50 10.99 -23.44
C GLY A 431 30.47 9.81 -23.41
N GLY A 432 31.75 10.02 -23.08
CA GLY A 432 32.75 8.93 -23.01
C GLY A 432 32.69 8.11 -21.71
N VAL A 433 32.19 8.69 -20.61
CA VAL A 433 32.14 8.06 -19.29
C VAL A 433 30.84 7.26 -19.09
N ASP A 434 29.75 7.72 -19.70
CA ASP A 434 28.43 7.08 -19.64
C ASP A 434 28.39 5.61 -20.09
N PRO A 435 29.01 5.18 -21.21
CA PRO A 435 28.99 3.77 -21.60
C PRO A 435 29.73 2.86 -20.61
N ILE A 436 30.80 3.38 -19.98
CA ILE A 436 31.56 2.64 -18.97
C ILE A 436 30.76 2.56 -17.67
N MET A 437 30.13 3.66 -17.26
CA MET A 437 29.21 3.66 -16.11
C MET A 437 28.06 2.69 -16.34
N HIS A 438 27.53 2.61 -17.56
CA HIS A 438 26.50 1.65 -17.91
C HIS A 438 27.04 0.20 -17.80
N SER A 439 28.21 -0.11 -18.36
CA SER A 439 28.83 -1.45 -18.23
C SER A 439 29.07 -1.83 -16.77
N ILE A 440 29.64 -0.93 -15.96
CA ILE A 440 29.87 -1.16 -14.53
C ILE A 440 28.54 -1.36 -13.81
N ALA A 441 27.52 -0.54 -14.08
CA ALA A 441 26.23 -0.61 -13.41
C ALA A 441 25.47 -1.91 -13.70
N HIS A 442 25.59 -2.48 -14.90
CA HIS A 442 25.03 -3.80 -15.23
C HIS A 442 25.70 -4.94 -14.45
N ARG A 443 26.95 -4.74 -14.05
CA ARG A 443 27.78 -5.71 -13.32
C ARG A 443 27.83 -5.44 -11.82
N LEU A 444 27.09 -4.45 -11.32
CA LEU A 444 26.94 -4.23 -9.89
C LEU A 444 26.16 -5.39 -9.29
N VAL A 445 26.90 -6.26 -8.63
CA VAL A 445 26.42 -7.39 -7.85
C VAL A 445 26.16 -6.88 -6.45
N TYR A 446 24.92 -6.86 -6.00
CA TYR A 446 24.69 -6.70 -4.57
C TYR A 446 25.10 -8.04 -3.91
N GLU A 447 25.74 -8.05 -2.75
CA GLU A 447 26.33 -9.25 -2.14
C GLU A 447 25.60 -9.68 -0.86
N GLY A 448 24.47 -10.37 -1.00
CA GLY A 448 23.53 -10.65 0.08
C GLY A 448 23.02 -12.08 0.03
N THR A 449 23.92 -13.05 -0.07
CA THR A 449 23.76 -14.42 0.41
C THR A 449 25.11 -15.12 0.29
N LEU A 450 25.57 -15.68 1.41
CA LEU A 450 26.74 -16.54 1.46
C LEU A 450 26.40 -17.85 0.73
N HIS A 451 26.51 -17.86 -0.61
CA HIS A 451 26.70 -19.14 -1.29
C HIS A 451 28.12 -19.59 -0.97
N LEU A 452 28.21 -20.57 -0.08
CA LEU A 452 29.34 -21.48 0.03
C LEU A 452 29.84 -21.80 -1.37
N GLN A 453 30.94 -21.14 -1.72
CA GLN A 453 31.72 -21.41 -2.91
C GLN A 453 32.29 -22.81 -2.72
N THR A 454 31.62 -23.82 -3.28
CA THR A 454 32.30 -25.08 -3.58
C THR A 454 33.42 -24.75 -4.57
N THR A 455 34.61 -25.10 -4.12
CA THR A 455 35.94 -24.98 -4.72
C THR A 455 36.01 -25.21 -6.24
N PRO A 456 37.00 -24.60 -6.92
CA PRO A 456 37.27 -24.89 -8.32
C PRO A 456 37.96 -26.25 -8.43
N ARG A 457 37.31 -27.23 -9.08
CA ARG A 457 38.02 -28.39 -9.61
C ARG A 457 38.52 -28.05 -11.00
N TYR A 458 39.84 -28.21 -11.16
CA TYR A 458 40.54 -28.40 -12.43
C TYR A 458 39.74 -29.36 -13.34
N SER A 459 39.32 -28.89 -14.51
CA SER A 459 39.34 -29.73 -15.70
C SER A 459 39.55 -28.85 -16.93
N SER A 460 40.61 -29.18 -17.65
CA SER A 460 40.99 -28.66 -18.95
C SER A 460 39.99 -29.10 -20.01
N SER A 461 39.38 -28.15 -20.73
CA SER A 461 39.17 -28.20 -22.19
C SER A 461 38.19 -27.12 -22.69
N SER A 462 38.72 -26.20 -23.50
CA SER A 462 38.07 -25.39 -24.55
C SER A 462 36.90 -24.43 -24.21
N PRO A 463 36.83 -23.24 -24.88
CA PRO A 463 36.06 -22.09 -24.40
C PRO A 463 34.74 -21.95 -25.18
N SER A 464 33.64 -22.47 -24.64
CA SER A 464 32.30 -22.05 -25.06
C SER A 464 31.79 -20.98 -24.09
N ARG A 465 31.67 -19.76 -24.61
CA ARG A 465 31.06 -18.59 -23.96
C ARG A 465 29.68 -18.93 -23.37
N SER A 466 29.64 -19.20 -22.08
CA SER A 466 28.44 -19.05 -21.25
C SER A 466 28.84 -18.24 -20.03
N MET A 467 28.82 -16.92 -20.21
CA MET A 467 29.08 -15.91 -19.17
C MET A 467 27.87 -15.90 -18.23
N GLY A 468 27.81 -16.90 -17.35
CA GLY A 468 26.91 -16.93 -16.21
C GLY A 468 27.61 -16.26 -15.05
N LEU A 469 27.20 -15.03 -14.74
CA LEU A 469 27.43 -14.33 -13.47
C LEU A 469 26.71 -12.98 -13.56
N GLU A 470 25.40 -13.01 -13.36
CA GLU A 470 24.65 -11.83 -12.93
C GLU A 470 23.89 -12.27 -11.69
N MET A 471 24.45 -11.98 -10.52
CA MET A 471 23.79 -12.26 -9.23
C MET A 471 23.73 -10.93 -8.50
N VAL A 472 22.54 -10.37 -8.31
CA VAL A 472 22.31 -9.03 -7.75
C VAL A 472 21.59 -9.22 -6.42
N ALA A 473 22.33 -9.34 -5.32
CA ALA A 473 21.81 -9.68 -4.00
C ALA A 473 21.84 -8.53 -2.96
N TRP A 474 20.75 -7.78 -2.76
CA TRP A 474 20.68 -6.62 -1.83
C TRP A 474 21.32 -6.87 -0.45
N VAL A 475 22.24 -6.00 0.00
CA VAL A 475 22.94 -6.13 1.29
C VAL A 475 22.55 -5.03 2.25
N GLY A 476 21.75 -5.39 3.25
CA GLY A 476 21.50 -4.57 4.42
C GLY A 476 22.41 -5.02 5.56
N TYR A 477 23.16 -4.08 6.14
CA TYR A 477 23.90 -4.31 7.38
C TYR A 477 23.24 -3.55 8.53
N PRO A 478 22.94 -4.20 9.68
CA PRO A 478 22.49 -3.50 10.87
C PRO A 478 23.62 -2.66 11.46
N MET A 479 23.26 -1.79 12.40
CA MET A 479 24.22 -0.94 13.12
C MET A 479 25.23 -1.76 13.94
N GLY A 480 26.50 -1.36 13.88
CA GLY A 480 27.62 -1.91 14.64
C GLY A 480 28.31 -3.10 13.97
N GLU A 481 27.92 -3.43 12.74
CA GLU A 481 28.50 -4.52 11.97
C GLU A 481 29.70 -4.05 11.15
N SER A 482 30.72 -4.90 11.08
CA SER A 482 31.90 -4.66 10.25
C SER A 482 31.66 -5.17 8.84
N VAL A 483 31.62 -4.27 7.85
CA VAL A 483 31.49 -4.60 6.43
C VAL A 483 32.85 -5.02 5.87
N ILE A 484 33.88 -4.26 6.18
CA ILE A 484 35.28 -4.60 5.87
C ILE A 484 36.00 -4.83 7.19
N VAL A 485 36.84 -5.86 7.23
CA VAL A 485 37.69 -6.17 8.39
C VAL A 485 39.15 -5.94 7.99
N GLN A 486 39.88 -5.19 8.80
CA GLN A 486 41.31 -4.95 8.65
C GLN A 486 42.06 -6.29 8.58
N GLY A 487 43.01 -6.39 7.64
CA GLY A 487 43.80 -7.59 7.40
C GLY A 487 43.22 -8.55 6.36
N ASN A 488 41.92 -8.46 6.06
CA ASN A 488 41.33 -9.26 4.97
C ASN A 488 41.82 -8.78 3.60
N ILE A 489 41.79 -9.67 2.61
CA ILE A 489 42.17 -9.31 1.23
C ILE A 489 41.02 -8.54 0.57
N GLY A 490 41.33 -7.42 -0.06
CA GLY A 490 40.35 -6.58 -0.74
C GLY A 490 40.00 -7.08 -2.15
N HIS A 491 38.86 -7.74 -2.30
CA HIS A 491 38.36 -8.17 -3.63
C HIS A 491 37.08 -7.45 -4.07
N THR A 492 36.43 -6.69 -3.20
CA THR A 492 35.13 -6.06 -3.44
C THR A 492 35.15 -4.60 -3.00
N MET A 493 34.66 -3.69 -3.83
CA MET A 493 34.37 -2.32 -3.41
C MET A 493 32.87 -2.17 -3.15
N TYR A 494 32.50 -1.19 -2.32
CA TYR A 494 31.12 -0.97 -1.91
C TYR A 494 30.67 0.46 -2.23
N PHE A 495 29.44 0.60 -2.70
CA PHE A 495 28.75 1.87 -2.90
C PHE A 495 27.62 2.00 -1.87
N VAL A 496 27.60 3.12 -1.15
CA VAL A 496 26.58 3.40 -0.14
C VAL A 496 25.35 3.93 -0.84
N SER A 497 24.27 3.15 -0.82
CA SER A 497 22.95 3.60 -1.28
C SER A 497 22.31 4.47 -0.19
N THR A 498 22.18 3.90 1.01
CA THR A 498 21.65 4.57 2.20
C THR A 498 22.45 4.15 3.43
N GLY A 499 22.60 5.04 4.42
CA GLY A 499 23.18 4.73 5.73
C GLY A 499 24.32 5.64 6.15
N ALA A 500 25.09 5.19 7.14
CA ALA A 500 26.33 5.83 7.52
C ALA A 500 27.31 4.78 8.05
N LEU A 501 28.56 4.88 7.61
CA LEU A 501 29.65 4.02 8.02
C LEU A 501 30.84 4.86 8.48
N MET A 502 31.75 4.24 9.22
CA MET A 502 33.00 4.86 9.61
C MET A 502 34.16 3.87 9.50
N THR A 503 35.34 4.38 9.17
CA THR A 503 36.57 3.60 9.22
C THR A 503 37.09 3.51 10.65
N VAL A 504 37.55 2.31 11.02
CA VAL A 504 38.16 2.00 12.31
C VAL A 504 39.42 1.21 12.04
N SER A 505 40.54 1.57 12.65
CA SER A 505 41.80 0.85 12.52
C SER A 505 42.38 0.57 13.91
N THR A 506 43.20 -0.47 14.01
CA THR A 506 44.00 -0.75 15.21
C THR A 506 45.17 0.23 15.39
N ASN A 507 45.52 1.00 14.35
CA ASN A 507 46.62 1.94 14.42
C ASN A 507 46.20 3.22 15.17
N PRO A 508 46.89 3.63 16.25
CA PRO A 508 46.54 4.80 17.06
C PRO A 508 46.68 6.14 16.31
N THR A 509 47.42 6.18 15.21
CA THR A 509 47.59 7.39 14.37
C THR A 509 46.58 7.50 13.24
N PHE A 510 45.67 6.53 13.11
CA PHE A 510 44.71 6.49 12.02
C PHE A 510 43.55 7.46 12.24
N VAL A 511 43.29 8.30 11.24
CA VAL A 511 42.16 9.24 11.25
C VAL A 511 40.93 8.54 10.70
N SER A 512 39.89 8.40 11.52
CA SER A 512 38.62 7.83 11.09
C SER A 512 37.94 8.72 10.04
N VAL A 513 37.49 8.12 8.95
CA VAL A 513 36.74 8.75 7.88
C VAL A 513 35.32 8.22 7.93
N ARG A 514 34.34 9.12 7.76
CA ARG A 514 32.93 8.78 7.72
C ARG A 514 32.45 8.69 6.27
N TYR A 515 31.70 7.64 5.97
CA TYR A 515 31.01 7.46 4.70
C TYR A 515 29.50 7.66 4.90
N ASP A 516 28.92 8.59 4.16
CA ASP A 516 27.47 8.83 4.14
C ASP A 516 26.89 8.43 2.76
N ASP A 517 25.59 8.62 2.59
CA ASP A 517 24.84 8.28 1.38
C ASP A 517 25.54 8.73 0.10
N SER A 518 25.44 7.92 -0.95
CA SER A 518 26.01 8.14 -2.28
C SER A 518 27.55 8.25 -2.34
N GLN A 519 28.25 7.78 -1.32
CA GLN A 519 29.71 7.63 -1.34
C GLN A 519 30.10 6.18 -1.65
N TYR A 520 31.38 5.93 -1.85
CA TYR A 520 31.92 4.60 -2.09
C TYR A 520 33.15 4.39 -1.20
N PHE A 521 33.47 3.14 -0.93
CA PHE A 521 34.64 2.75 -0.14
C PHE A 521 35.13 1.36 -0.54
N GLY A 522 36.32 0.99 -0.09
CA GLY A 522 36.93 -0.30 -0.44
C GLY A 522 37.54 -0.33 -1.85
N ASP A 523 37.74 0.83 -2.45
CA ASP A 523 38.50 1.05 -3.68
C ASP A 523 40.01 0.80 -3.49
N ASP A 524 40.52 1.04 -2.29
CA ASP A 524 41.92 0.80 -1.94
C ASP A 524 42.27 -0.70 -1.96
N GLY A 525 43.23 -1.11 -2.78
CA GLY A 525 43.62 -2.52 -2.93
C GLY A 525 42.74 -3.38 -3.85
N LEU A 526 41.74 -2.79 -4.53
CA LEU A 526 40.79 -3.55 -5.38
C LEU A 526 41.48 -4.33 -6.51
N LEU A 527 42.48 -3.73 -7.17
CA LEU A 527 43.18 -4.35 -8.32
C LEU A 527 44.46 -5.09 -7.92
N ASP A 528 45.08 -4.68 -6.81
CA ASP A 528 46.38 -5.20 -6.35
C ASP A 528 46.21 -6.35 -5.35
N SER A 529 44.96 -6.70 -5.00
CA SER A 529 44.62 -7.71 -3.98
C SER A 529 45.39 -7.52 -2.67
N THR A 530 45.57 -6.26 -2.26
CA THR A 530 46.27 -5.94 -1.01
C THR A 530 45.38 -6.18 0.20
N THR A 531 46.01 -6.31 1.35
CA THR A 531 45.30 -6.44 2.63
C THR A 531 44.68 -5.12 3.03
N ARG A 532 43.47 -5.17 3.60
CA ARG A 532 42.72 -3.99 4.05
C ARG A 532 43.43 -3.35 5.25
N HIS A 533 43.78 -2.07 5.13
CA HIS A 533 44.49 -1.33 6.17
C HIS A 533 43.60 -0.88 7.34
N TYR A 534 42.28 -0.89 7.16
CA TYR A 534 41.30 -0.49 8.16
C TYR A 534 40.02 -1.31 8.00
N SER A 535 39.26 -1.41 9.08
CA SER A 535 37.90 -1.95 9.11
C SER A 535 36.90 -0.84 8.79
N VAL A 536 35.76 -1.20 8.21
CA VAL A 536 34.63 -0.28 7.98
C VAL A 536 33.43 -0.80 8.75
N VAL A 537 32.93 0.00 9.69
CA VAL A 537 31.84 -0.38 10.60
C VAL A 537 30.63 0.51 10.36
N THR A 538 29.44 -0.09 10.38
CA THR A 538 28.17 0.63 10.23
C THR A 538 27.82 1.43 11.48
N LEU A 539 27.58 2.73 11.32
CA LEU A 539 27.05 3.61 12.36
C LEU A 539 25.52 3.58 12.42
N ARG A 540 24.88 3.31 11.29
CA ARG A 540 23.43 3.14 11.14
C ARG A 540 23.17 1.92 10.27
N ALA A 541 21.92 1.47 10.19
CA ALA A 541 21.54 0.51 9.15
C ALA A 541 21.96 1.05 7.77
N CYS A 542 22.63 0.22 6.97
CA CYS A 542 23.16 0.63 5.66
C CYS A 542 22.79 -0.35 4.57
N ASP A 543 22.46 0.21 3.41
CA ASP A 543 22.22 -0.52 2.16
C ASP A 543 23.39 -0.31 1.23
N LEU A 544 24.05 -1.40 0.84
CA LEU A 544 25.29 -1.36 0.07
C LEU A 544 25.13 -2.08 -1.27
N LEU A 545 25.77 -1.52 -2.29
CA LEU A 545 26.02 -2.16 -3.58
C LEU A 545 27.45 -2.69 -3.56
N ALA A 546 27.69 -3.94 -3.92
CA ALA A 546 29.05 -4.43 -4.06
C ALA A 546 29.46 -4.43 -5.54
N LEU A 547 30.76 -4.37 -5.77
CA LEU A 547 31.36 -4.61 -7.08
C LEU A 547 32.63 -5.40 -6.87
N SER A 548 32.68 -6.61 -7.42
CA SER A 548 33.89 -7.42 -7.35
C SER A 548 34.97 -6.88 -8.28
N ALA A 549 36.23 -7.09 -7.93
CA ALA A 549 37.37 -6.74 -8.76
C ALA A 549 37.32 -7.44 -10.13
N VAL A 550 36.83 -8.69 -10.16
CA VAL A 550 36.68 -9.48 -11.38
C VAL A 550 35.64 -8.84 -12.31
N ASP A 551 34.49 -8.45 -11.77
CA ASP A 551 33.41 -7.83 -12.52
C ASP A 551 33.81 -6.43 -13.01
N PHE A 552 34.52 -5.68 -12.17
CA PHE A 552 35.08 -4.39 -12.55
C PHE A 552 36.11 -4.52 -13.68
N LEU A 553 37.07 -5.45 -13.58
CA LEU A 553 38.03 -5.71 -14.64
C LEU A 553 37.37 -6.16 -15.93
N ALA A 554 36.34 -6.99 -15.84
CA ALA A 554 35.61 -7.44 -17.01
C ALA A 554 34.75 -6.32 -17.63
N ALA A 555 34.27 -5.34 -16.86
CA ALA A 555 33.68 -4.10 -17.38
C ALA A 555 34.73 -3.24 -18.10
N LEU A 556 35.95 -3.14 -17.57
CA LEU A 556 37.06 -2.42 -18.20
C LEU A 556 37.50 -3.09 -19.51
N HIS A 557 37.43 -4.42 -19.60
CA HIS A 557 37.76 -5.16 -20.82
C HIS A 557 36.83 -4.85 -22.01
N GLU A 558 35.59 -4.42 -21.75
CA GLU A 558 34.68 -3.94 -22.81
C GLU A 558 35.13 -2.61 -23.41
N HIS A 559 36.02 -1.88 -22.72
CA HIS A 559 36.53 -0.57 -23.09
C HIS A 559 38.07 -0.59 -23.20
N PRO A 560 38.64 -1.06 -24.32
CA PRO A 560 40.07 -1.35 -24.45
C PRO A 560 40.99 -0.14 -24.24
N ARG A 561 40.53 1.08 -24.55
CA ARG A 561 41.26 2.33 -24.26
C ARG A 561 41.50 2.54 -22.77
N LEU A 562 40.48 2.29 -21.95
CA LEU A 562 40.58 2.50 -20.52
C LEU A 562 41.34 1.35 -19.84
N LEU A 563 41.22 0.14 -20.38
CA LEU A 563 42.03 -1.00 -19.96
C LEU A 563 43.53 -0.71 -20.13
N GLU A 564 43.95 -0.18 -21.29
CA GLU A 564 45.34 0.24 -21.52
C GLU A 564 45.78 1.28 -20.46
N CYS A 565 44.97 2.30 -20.21
CA CYS A 565 45.23 3.27 -19.15
C CYS A 565 45.38 2.62 -17.76
N CYS A 566 44.48 1.70 -17.40
CA CYS A 566 44.51 0.99 -16.13
C CYS A 566 45.74 0.06 -16.01
N THR A 567 46.17 -0.60 -17.09
CA THR A 567 47.39 -1.44 -17.08
C THR A 567 48.66 -0.62 -16.85
N VAL A 568 48.72 0.59 -17.43
CA VAL A 568 49.83 1.52 -17.18
C VAL A 568 49.77 2.03 -15.74
N ALA A 569 48.58 2.41 -15.25
CA ALA A 569 48.41 2.88 -13.88
C ALA A 569 48.77 1.81 -12.84
N THR A 570 48.35 0.57 -13.03
CA THR A 570 48.72 -0.57 -12.16
C THR A 570 50.21 -0.87 -12.23
N GLY A 571 50.83 -0.79 -13.42
CA GLY A 571 52.28 -0.93 -13.56
C GLY A 571 53.07 0.14 -12.79
N VAL A 572 52.60 1.39 -12.78
CA VAL A 572 53.19 2.48 -11.99
C VAL A 572 52.98 2.24 -10.50
N ALA A 573 51.78 1.84 -10.08
CA ALA A 573 51.46 1.55 -8.69
C ALA A 573 52.34 0.42 -8.12
N LEU A 574 52.51 -0.68 -8.85
CA LEU A 574 53.38 -1.80 -8.46
C LEU A 574 54.85 -1.38 -8.30
N ARG A 575 55.36 -0.52 -9.19
CA ARG A 575 56.72 0.03 -9.05
C ARG A 575 56.85 0.89 -7.80
N MET A 576 55.86 1.72 -7.50
CA MET A 576 55.85 2.55 -6.29
C MET A 576 55.75 1.70 -5.02
N SER A 577 54.97 0.62 -5.04
CA SER A 577 54.87 -0.33 -3.94
C SER A 577 56.24 -0.95 -3.63
N LYS A 578 56.92 -1.51 -4.65
CA LYS A 578 58.29 -2.04 -4.50
C LYS A 578 59.30 -1.01 -4.02
N GLN A 579 59.19 0.24 -4.49
CA GLN A 579 60.10 1.32 -4.10
C GLN A 579 59.88 1.77 -2.64
N ASN A 580 58.66 1.69 -2.14
CA ASN A 580 58.34 1.95 -0.74
C ASN A 580 58.80 0.81 0.18
N GLU A 581 58.71 -0.45 -0.26
CA GLU A 581 59.27 -1.60 0.48
C GLU A 581 60.79 -1.47 0.64
N THR A 582 61.53 -1.06 -0.42
CA THR A 582 62.98 -0.86 -0.34
C THR A 582 63.39 0.31 0.57
N LYS A 583 62.56 1.35 0.69
CA LYS A 583 62.84 2.52 1.55
C LYS A 583 62.53 2.26 3.02
N HIS A 584 61.74 1.24 3.34
CA HIS A 584 61.46 0.86 4.73
C HIS A 584 62.67 0.20 5.42
N ASN A 585 63.68 -0.23 4.64
CA ASN A 585 64.92 -0.84 5.13
C ASN A 585 66.11 0.13 5.26
N ASP A 586 65.91 1.44 5.05
CA ASP A 586 66.98 2.44 5.09
C ASP A 586 66.91 3.27 6.40
N PRO A 587 67.93 3.23 7.29
CA PRO A 587 67.83 3.79 8.65
C PRO A 587 67.89 5.32 8.75
N GLN A 588 68.05 6.05 7.63
CA GLN A 588 68.11 7.52 7.62
C GLN A 588 66.81 8.12 7.06
N GLY A 589 65.85 8.35 7.96
CA GLY A 589 64.53 8.90 7.67
C GLY A 589 64.51 10.33 7.14
N ARG A 590 64.91 10.56 5.89
CA ARG A 590 64.56 11.77 5.13
C ARG A 590 63.25 11.57 4.39
N GLN A 591 62.20 12.27 4.82
CA GLN A 591 60.94 12.38 4.06
C GLN A 591 61.17 13.19 2.78
N ILE A 592 61.30 12.50 1.65
CA ILE A 592 61.19 13.08 0.32
C ILE A 592 59.69 13.30 0.04
N PRO A 593 59.26 14.45 -0.52
CA PRO A 593 57.86 14.68 -0.86
C PRO A 593 57.32 13.56 -1.76
N LYS A 594 56.23 12.92 -1.35
CA LYS A 594 55.59 11.84 -2.12
C LYS A 594 55.13 12.42 -3.46
N PRO A 595 55.64 11.92 -4.60
CA PRO A 595 55.17 12.39 -5.90
C PRO A 595 53.67 12.11 -6.04
N HIS A 596 52.92 13.05 -6.61
CA HIS A 596 51.51 12.83 -6.92
C HIS A 596 51.39 11.66 -7.91
N VAL A 597 50.84 10.53 -7.44
CA VAL A 597 50.66 9.29 -8.22
C VAL A 597 49.98 9.57 -9.56
N GLY A 598 48.97 10.45 -9.58
CA GLY A 598 48.30 10.86 -10.82
C GLY A 598 49.23 11.50 -11.85
N ARG A 599 50.22 12.28 -11.41
CA ARG A 599 51.21 12.90 -12.32
C ARG A 599 52.18 11.88 -12.88
N LEU A 600 52.66 10.95 -12.04
CA LEU A 600 53.51 9.82 -12.48
C LEU A 600 52.79 8.90 -13.48
N VAL A 601 51.50 8.63 -13.25
CA VAL A 601 50.69 7.84 -14.18
C VAL A 601 50.50 8.60 -15.50
N CYS A 602 50.22 9.91 -15.47
CA CYS A 602 50.14 10.72 -16.68
C CYS A 602 51.47 10.77 -17.44
N ASP A 603 52.58 10.96 -16.73
CA ASP A 603 53.93 11.00 -17.33
C ASP A 603 54.29 9.65 -17.96
N GLU A 604 53.96 8.52 -17.31
CA GLU A 604 54.18 7.18 -17.87
C GLU A 604 53.23 6.87 -19.03
N LEU A 605 51.99 7.37 -19.00
CA LEU A 605 51.05 7.28 -20.12
C LEU A 605 51.56 8.06 -21.35
N VAL A 606 52.06 9.28 -21.15
CA VAL A 606 52.69 10.08 -22.22
C VAL A 606 53.95 9.38 -22.74
N ARG A 607 54.79 8.84 -21.84
CA ARG A 607 56.00 8.10 -22.21
C ARG A 607 55.70 6.84 -23.03
N LYS A 608 54.61 6.13 -22.71
CA LYS A 608 54.18 4.89 -23.39
C LYS A 608 53.17 5.13 -24.51
N ALA A 609 52.78 6.36 -24.80
CA ALA A 609 51.73 6.67 -25.78
C ALA A 609 52.01 6.05 -27.17
N ALA A 610 53.28 5.95 -27.58
CA ALA A 610 53.70 5.35 -28.84
C ALA A 610 53.53 3.80 -28.89
N ASP A 611 53.54 3.14 -27.73
CA ASP A 611 53.45 1.68 -27.58
C ASP A 611 52.01 1.19 -27.37
N LEU A 612 51.10 2.09 -27.00
CA LEU A 612 49.69 1.77 -26.72
C LEU A 612 48.88 1.71 -28.02
N LYS A 613 48.05 0.67 -28.16
CA LYS A 613 47.41 0.31 -29.44
C LYS A 613 46.14 1.12 -29.66
N TYR A 614 45.43 1.49 -28.59
CA TYR A 614 44.14 2.18 -28.63
C TYR A 614 44.20 3.66 -28.23
N LEU A 615 45.30 4.10 -27.61
CA LEU A 615 45.61 5.49 -27.22
C LEU A 615 46.41 6.29 -28.27
N LYS A 616 46.64 5.73 -29.46
CA LYS A 616 47.47 6.28 -30.53
C LYS A 616 46.94 7.53 -31.26
N VAL A 617 45.97 8.25 -30.70
CA VAL A 617 45.29 9.38 -31.36
C VAL A 617 45.50 10.67 -30.60
#